data_AF-A0A7C3WNJ6-F1
#
_entry.id   AF-A0A7C3WNJ6-F1
#
_cell.length_a   1.000
_cell.length_b   1.000
_cell.length_c   1.000
_cell.angle_alpha   90.00
_cell.angle_beta   90.00
_cell.angle_gamma   90.00
#
_symmetry.space_group_name_H-M   'P 1'
#
loop_
_entity.id
_entity.type
_entity.pdbx_description
1 polymer ?
#
loop_
_entity_poly.entity_id
_entity_poly.type
_entity_poly.pdbx_seq_one_letter_code
_entity_poly.pdbx_strand_id
1 'polypeptide(L)'
;MFQESYLVPVAFNFKVRKGANQVCIECFWLGLGSIEVKIQALNKVYTEENMKVTEKTTISVSDLTMEHHCYKKCVLSIPPPSKDEFWRLELALVDVPEYQLNIEVS
;
A
#
# COMPACT_ATOMS: atom_id res chain seq x y z
N MET A 1 12.05 18.71 -20.96
CA MET A 1 12.64 18.74 -19.61
C MET A 1 11.64 18.03 -18.72
N PHE A 2 11.80 16.73 -18.50
CA PHE A 2 10.89 15.95 -17.67
C PHE A 2 11.21 16.32 -16.22
N GLN A 3 10.28 17.03 -15.59
CA GLN A 3 10.36 17.34 -14.18
C GLN A 3 10.16 16.02 -13.45
N GLU A 4 11.23 15.46 -12.90
CA GLU A 4 11.15 14.34 -11.96
C GLU A 4 10.26 14.81 -10.79
N SER A 5 9.03 14.35 -10.77
CA SER A 5 8.10 14.57 -9.68
C SER A 5 8.68 13.85 -8.47
N TYR A 6 9.19 14.64 -7.52
CA TYR A 6 9.77 14.14 -6.28
C TYR A 6 8.74 13.29 -5.53
N LEU A 7 9.00 11.99 -5.46
CA LEU A 7 8.34 11.02 -4.61
C LEU A 7 8.64 11.39 -3.15
N VAL A 8 7.77 12.19 -2.50
CA VAL A 8 7.78 12.24 -1.03
C VAL A 8 7.04 10.99 -0.55
N PRO A 9 7.72 10.02 0.08
CA PRO A 9 7.03 8.84 0.57
C PRO A 9 6.01 9.27 1.62
N VAL A 10 4.74 8.98 1.37
CA VAL A 10 3.68 9.24 2.33
C VAL A 10 3.76 8.14 3.38
N ALA A 11 3.80 8.53 4.66
CA ALA A 11 4.01 7.57 5.74
C ALA A 11 2.90 7.59 6.78
N PHE A 12 2.51 6.39 7.21
CA PHE A 12 1.43 6.18 8.17
C PHE A 12 1.91 5.24 9.29
N ASN A 13 1.68 5.63 10.54
CA ASN A 13 1.97 4.76 11.68
C ASN A 13 0.72 3.94 12.01
N PHE A 14 0.91 2.65 12.28
CA PHE A 14 -0.17 1.77 12.70
C PHE A 14 0.32 0.81 13.79
N LYS A 15 -0.64 0.29 14.57
CA LYS A 15 -0.36 -0.60 15.70
C LYS A 15 -0.51 -2.05 15.25
N VAL A 16 0.54 -2.84 15.46
CA VAL A 16 0.48 -4.30 15.34
C VAL A 16 0.26 -4.88 16.73
N ARG A 17 -0.87 -5.56 16.92
CA ARG A 17 -1.23 -6.11 18.24
C ARG A 17 -0.44 -7.38 18.51
N LYS A 18 -0.17 -7.64 19.79
CA LYS A 18 0.37 -8.92 20.25
C LYS A 18 -0.48 -10.07 19.66
N GLY A 19 0.19 -11.06 19.09
CA GLY A 19 -0.46 -12.24 18.52
C GLY A 19 -0.92 -12.12 17.07
N ALA A 20 -0.94 -10.91 16.50
CA ALA A 20 -1.26 -10.71 15.07
C ALA A 20 -0.25 -11.46 14.20
N ASN A 21 -0.72 -12.15 13.17
CA ASN A 21 0.10 -12.93 12.25
C ASN A 21 0.04 -12.41 10.80
N GLN A 22 -0.79 -11.40 10.55
CA GLN A 22 -0.99 -10.85 9.23
C GLN A 22 -1.17 -9.32 9.27
N VAL A 23 -0.60 -8.67 8.27
CA VAL A 23 -0.88 -7.28 7.93
C VAL A 23 -1.36 -7.24 6.49
N CYS A 24 -2.51 -6.61 6.25
CA CYS A 24 -3.08 -6.44 4.93
C CYS A 24 -3.21 -4.96 4.61
N ILE A 25 -2.57 -4.53 3.52
CA ILE A 25 -2.64 -3.17 3.00
C ILE A 25 -3.46 -3.20 1.72
N GLU A 26 -4.48 -2.36 1.65
CA GLU A 26 -5.30 -2.19 0.45
C GLU A 26 -5.26 -0.74 0.01
N CYS A 27 -4.94 -0.55 -1.27
CA CYS A 27 -4.86 0.75 -1.91
C CYS A 27 -5.85 0.78 -3.07
N PHE A 28 -6.57 1.89 -3.21
CA PHE A 28 -7.46 2.16 -4.34
C PHE A 28 -7.16 3.54 -4.90
N TRP A 29 -7.02 3.68 -6.22
CA TRP A 29 -6.76 4.99 -6.83
C TRP A 29 -7.36 5.10 -8.23
N LEU A 30 -7.48 6.34 -8.71
CA LEU A 30 -7.92 6.65 -10.06
C LEU A 30 -6.72 6.94 -10.97
N GLY A 31 -6.82 6.50 -12.23
CA GLY A 31 -5.81 6.72 -13.25
C GLY A 31 -4.83 5.56 -13.40
N LEU A 32 -3.78 5.81 -14.20
CA LEU A 32 -2.76 4.82 -14.58
C LEU A 32 -1.49 4.88 -13.72
N GLY A 33 -1.51 5.69 -12.66
CA GLY A 33 -0.40 5.76 -11.72
C GLY A 33 -0.17 4.45 -10.96
N SER A 34 0.84 4.45 -10.10
CA SER A 34 1.22 3.28 -9.30
C SER A 34 1.53 3.65 -7.86
N ILE A 35 1.33 2.68 -6.96
CA ILE A 35 1.64 2.78 -5.54
C ILE A 35 2.54 1.60 -5.18
N GLU A 36 3.72 1.86 -4.62
CA GLU A 36 4.60 0.84 -4.04
C GLU A 36 4.48 0.85 -2.52
N VAL A 37 4.36 -0.34 -1.92
CA VAL A 37 4.18 -0.54 -0.47
C VAL A 37 5.46 -1.01 0.21
N LYS A 38 5.84 -0.32 1.29
CA LYS A 38 6.94 -0.72 2.18
C LYS A 38 6.51 -0.59 3.63
N ILE A 39 6.84 -1.58 4.47
CA ILE A 39 6.55 -1.56 5.91
C ILE A 39 7.86 -1.59 6.68
N GLN A 40 8.05 -0.63 7.58
CA GLN A 40 9.13 -0.60 8.55
C GLN A 40 8.62 -1.09 9.91
N ALA A 41 9.07 -2.27 10.31
CA ALA A 41 8.97 -2.77 11.68
C ALA A 41 10.24 -2.41 12.47
N LEU A 42 10.26 -2.69 13.77
CA LEU A 42 11.37 -2.30 14.66
C LEU A 42 12.75 -2.78 14.17
N ASN A 43 12.82 -4.03 13.70
CA ASN A 43 14.08 -4.69 13.32
C ASN A 43 14.07 -5.25 11.89
N LYS A 44 13.04 -4.93 11.10
CA LYS A 44 12.87 -5.50 9.76
C LYS A 44 12.13 -4.54 8.85
N VAL A 45 12.56 -4.49 7.60
CA VAL A 45 11.86 -3.82 6.52
C VAL A 45 11.23 -4.89 5.65
N TYR A 46 9.97 -4.71 5.32
CA TYR A 46 9.22 -5.55 4.39
C TYR A 46 8.89 -4.74 3.14
N THR A 47 9.27 -5.26 1.98
CA THR A 47 8.91 -4.72 0.66
C THR A 47 7.85 -5.61 0.02
N GLU A 48 7.32 -5.22 -1.14
CA GLU A 48 6.36 -6.03 -1.89
C GLU A 48 6.89 -7.45 -2.21
N GLU A 49 8.20 -7.64 -2.31
CA GLU A 49 8.83 -8.97 -2.46
C GLU A 49 8.58 -9.92 -1.27
N ASN A 50 8.28 -9.35 -0.10
CA ASN A 50 7.95 -10.11 1.11
C ASN A 50 6.45 -10.30 1.28
N MET A 51 5.63 -9.84 0.34
CA MET A 51 4.18 -9.81 0.43
C MET A 51 3.55 -10.62 -0.70
N LYS A 52 2.37 -11.15 -0.45
CA LYS A 52 1.50 -11.60 -1.53
C LYS A 52 0.79 -10.37 -2.10
N VAL A 53 1.17 -9.96 -3.31
CA VAL A 53 0.59 -8.82 -4.01
C VAL A 53 -0.50 -9.30 -4.97
N THR A 54 -1.66 -8.67 -4.90
CA THR A 54 -2.75 -8.81 -5.86
C THR A 54 -3.07 -7.43 -6.42
N GLU A 55 -3.08 -7.29 -7.74
CA GLU A 55 -3.47 -6.06 -8.42
C GLU A 55 -4.70 -6.30 -9.29
N LYS A 56 -5.55 -5.27 -9.40
CA LYS A 56 -6.71 -5.27 -10.26
C LYS A 56 -6.90 -3.87 -10.84
N THR A 57 -7.10 -3.81 -12.15
CA THR A 57 -7.53 -2.60 -12.84
C THR A 57 -8.93 -2.82 -13.40
N THR A 58 -9.85 -1.93 -13.07
CA THR A 58 -11.19 -1.89 -13.67
C THR A 58 -11.25 -0.69 -14.58
N ILE A 59 -11.58 -0.91 -15.84
CA ILE A 59 -11.72 0.15 -16.84
C ILE A 59 -13.22 0.39 -17.03
N SER A 60 -13.67 1.58 -16.63
CA SER A 60 -15.05 2.03 -16.81
C SER A 60 -15.08 2.89 -18.07
N VAL A 61 -15.94 2.53 -19.03
CA VAL A 61 -16.15 3.30 -20.25
C VAL A 61 -17.59 3.78 -20.28
N SER A 62 -17.78 5.10 -20.27
CA SER A 62 -19.10 5.74 -20.36
C SER A 62 -19.03 6.92 -21.33
N ASP A 63 -19.98 6.98 -22.27
CA ASP A 63 -20.02 7.93 -23.38
C ASP A 63 -18.69 8.01 -24.14
N LEU A 64 -17.92 9.09 -23.93
CA LEU A 64 -16.59 9.35 -24.52
C LEU A 64 -15.47 9.42 -23.46
N THR A 65 -15.77 9.03 -22.23
CA THR A 65 -14.83 9.07 -21.10
C THR A 65 -14.40 7.66 -20.71
N MET A 66 -13.12 7.53 -20.35
CA MET A 66 -12.52 6.29 -19.88
C MET A 66 -11.86 6.55 -18.53
N GLU A 67 -12.33 5.85 -17.51
CA GLU A 67 -11.79 5.92 -16.15
C GLU A 67 -11.11 4.61 -15.78
N HIS A 68 -9.93 4.71 -15.16
CA HIS A 68 -9.21 3.56 -14.64
C HIS A 68 -9.32 3.58 -13.11
N HIS A 69 -9.95 2.54 -12.56
CA HIS A 69 -9.97 2.31 -11.12
C HIS A 69 -8.99 1.20 -10.81
N CYS A 70 -7.91 1.55 -10.14
CA CYS A 70 -6.85 0.64 -9.77
C CYS A 70 -6.98 0.22 -8.31
N TYR A 71 -6.64 -1.03 -8.04
CA TYR A 71 -6.62 -1.63 -6.72
C TYR A 71 -5.36 -2.46 -6.55
N LYS A 72 -4.71 -2.32 -5.40
CA LYS A 72 -3.59 -3.15 -4.96
C LYS A 72 -3.88 -3.67 -3.55
N LYS A 73 -3.67 -4.96 -3.33
CA LYS A 73 -3.70 -5.63 -2.03
C LYS A 73 -2.34 -6.26 -1.77
N CYS A 74 -1.71 -5.88 -0.68
CA CYS A 74 -0.47 -6.46 -0.21
C CYS A 74 -0.73 -7.18 1.11
N VAL A 75 -0.55 -8.50 1.12
CA VAL A 75 -0.72 -9.32 2.33
C VAL A 75 0.64 -9.79 2.81
N LEU A 76 1.01 -9.35 4.01
CA LEU A 76 2.24 -9.74 4.68
C LEU A 76 1.93 -10.72 5.81
N SER A 77 2.51 -11.92 5.75
CA SER A 77 2.52 -12.86 6.87
C SER A 77 3.72 -12.58 7.77
N ILE A 78 3.48 -12.47 9.07
CA ILE A 78 4.50 -12.15 10.08
C ILE A 78 4.51 -13.18 11.21
N PRO A 79 5.66 -13.42 11.86
CA PRO A 79 5.69 -14.10 13.14
C PRO A 79 4.89 -13.30 14.17
N PRO A 80 4.03 -13.94 15.00
CA PRO A 80 3.26 -13.23 16.00
C PRO A 80 4.12 -12.44 17.00
N PRO A 81 3.95 -11.11 17.12
CA PRO A 81 4.68 -10.32 18.08
C PRO A 81 4.36 -10.73 19.52
N SER A 82 5.36 -10.70 20.39
CA SER A 82 5.21 -11.03 21.82
C SER A 82 4.58 -9.89 22.64
N LYS A 83 4.58 -8.68 22.09
CA LYS A 83 4.00 -7.45 22.64
C LYS A 83 3.41 -6.62 21.51
N ASP A 84 2.64 -5.59 21.87
CA ASP A 84 2.17 -4.60 20.90
C ASP A 84 3.36 -3.82 20.33
N GLU A 85 3.34 -3.58 19.02
CA GLU A 85 4.37 -2.85 18.28
C GLU A 85 3.74 -1.72 17.46
N PHE A 86 4.53 -0.66 17.21
CA PHE A 86 4.15 0.42 16.31
C PHE A 86 5.03 0.34 15.07
N TRP A 87 4.40 0.13 13.92
CA TRP A 87 5.05 0.00 12.63
C TRP A 87 4.70 1.19 11.75
N ARG A 88 5.53 1.40 10.73
CA ARG A 88 5.37 2.51 9.78
C ARG A 88 5.18 1.94 8.37
N LEU A 89 4.07 2.28 7.75
CA LEU A 89 3.84 2.10 6.32
C LEU A 89 4.42 3.28 5.57
N GLU A 90 5.15 3.03 4.49
CA GLU A 90 5.65 4.01 3.52
C GLU A 90 5.08 3.66 2.15
N LEU A 91 4.51 4.66 1.47
CA LEU A 91 4.01 4.54 0.10
C LEU A 91 4.84 5.40 -0.84
N ALA A 92 5.31 4.82 -1.95
CA ALA A 92 5.86 5.59 -3.06
C ALA A 92 4.77 5.72 -4.15
N LEU A 93 4.41 6.96 -4.51
CA LEU A 93 3.28 7.28 -5.38
C LEU A 93 3.75 7.89 -6.70
N VAL A 94 3.56 7.21 -7.83
CA VAL A 94 3.89 7.75 -9.16
C VAL A 94 2.61 8.06 -9.90
N ASP A 95 2.38 9.33 -10.23
CA ASP A 95 1.19 9.81 -10.97
C ASP A 95 -0.14 9.40 -10.33
N VAL A 96 -0.19 9.37 -8.99
CA VAL A 96 -1.40 9.08 -8.20
C VAL A 96 -1.86 10.36 -7.49
N PRO A 97 -2.82 11.11 -8.05
CA PRO A 97 -3.28 12.37 -7.46
C PRO A 97 -4.16 12.16 -6.21
N GLU A 98 -4.94 11.07 -6.17
CA GLU A 98 -5.83 10.73 -5.07
C GLU A 98 -5.88 9.21 -4.90
N TYR A 99 -5.93 8.77 -3.65
CA TYR A 99 -6.04 7.36 -3.30
C TYR A 99 -6.75 7.15 -1.96
N GLN A 100 -7.30 5.95 -1.78
CA GLN A 100 -7.80 5.44 -0.51
C GLN A 100 -6.89 4.33 -0.02
N LEU A 101 -6.68 4.27 1.29
CA LEU A 101 -5.80 3.32 1.95
C LEU A 101 -6.57 2.67 3.11
N ASN A 102 -6.54 1.34 3.16
CA ASN A 102 -7.01 0.56 4.29
C ASN A 102 -5.87 -0.30 4.83
N ILE A 103 -5.76 -0.36 6.16
CA ILE A 103 -4.75 -1.14 6.88
C ILE A 103 -5.49 -2.05 7.85
N GLU A 104 -5.40 -3.36 7.61
CA GLU A 104 -5.95 -4.39 8.48
C GLU A 104 -4.80 -5.17 9.15
N VAL A 105 -4.96 -5.44 10.44
CA VAL A 105 -4.03 -6.26 11.23
C VAL A 105 -4.84 -7.36 11.93
N SER A 106 -4.47 -8.62 11.69
CA SER A 106 -5.15 -9.81 12.22
C SER A 106 -4.20 -10.86 12.77
#